data_AF-A0A3D8IK21-F1
#
_entry.id   AF-A0A3D8IK21-F1
#
_cell.length_a   1.000
_cell.length_b   1.000
_cell.length_c   1.000
_cell.angle_alpha   90.00
_cell.angle_beta   90.00
_cell.angle_gamma   90.00
#
_symmetry.space_group_name_H-M   'P 1'
#
loop_
_entity.id
_entity.type
_entity.pdbx_description
1 polymer ?
#
loop_
_entity_poly.entity_id
_entity_poly.type
_entity_poly.pdbx_seq_one_letter_code
_entity_poly.pdbx_strand_id
1 'polypeptide(L)'
;MKPSDDTIIPTQHIDTTIPNISHNLFDYTINPKAFINAHNFSTLDELVDEVKRIDNDHKAYQDMLHEPLFLDNFDPCKYYEKQIFNFLDSILSQDPNEAFRRGNSAMLYLYNYRAQKRDNSAKLRKKIAHFPRNMLRKIKEHLKS
;
A
#
# COMPACT_ATOMS: atom_id res chain seq x y z
N MET A 1 -48.72 24.70 35.07
CA MET A 1 -47.29 24.37 34.96
C MET A 1 -46.86 24.71 33.54
N LYS A 2 -46.06 25.76 33.36
CA LYS A 2 -45.42 26.02 32.05
C LYS A 2 -44.36 24.91 31.84
N PRO A 3 -44.23 24.34 30.64
CA PRO A 3 -43.12 23.43 30.38
C PRO A 3 -41.82 24.21 30.60
N SER A 4 -40.95 23.59 31.39
CA SER A 4 -39.64 24.07 31.80
C SER A 4 -38.78 24.43 30.60
N ASP A 5 -38.04 25.53 30.75
CA ASP A 5 -37.07 26.07 29.80
C ASP A 5 -36.33 24.98 29.02
N ASP A 6 -36.40 25.11 27.69
CA ASP A 6 -35.64 24.34 26.73
C ASP A 6 -34.17 24.32 27.17
N THR A 7 -33.74 23.19 27.70
CA THR A 7 -32.33 22.94 28.01
C THR A 7 -31.61 22.88 26.68
N ILE A 8 -31.07 24.01 26.23
CA ILE A 8 -30.21 24.09 25.05
C ILE A 8 -29.05 23.14 25.33
N ILE A 9 -29.09 21.94 24.72
CA ILE A 9 -27.95 21.04 24.69
C ILE A 9 -26.81 21.87 24.08
N PRO A 10 -25.68 22.08 24.77
CA PRO A 10 -24.56 22.79 24.17
C PRO A 10 -24.21 22.02 22.91
N THR A 11 -24.45 22.65 21.76
CA THR A 11 -24.12 22.07 20.46
C THR A 11 -22.64 21.80 20.54
N GLN A 12 -22.24 20.53 20.58
CA GLN A 12 -20.82 20.18 20.60
C GLN A 12 -20.24 20.80 19.34
N HIS A 13 -19.43 21.85 19.54
CA HIS A 13 -18.83 22.58 18.45
C HIS A 13 -17.89 21.61 17.73
N ILE A 14 -18.33 21.10 16.58
CA ILE A 14 -17.49 20.24 15.75
C ILE A 14 -16.27 21.09 15.39
N ASP A 15 -15.08 20.55 15.65
CA ASP A 15 -13.86 21.19 15.20
C ASP A 15 -13.84 21.16 13.67
N THR A 16 -14.11 22.30 13.07
CA THR A 16 -14.12 22.52 11.63
C THR A 16 -12.79 23.09 11.13
N THR A 17 -11.74 23.10 11.96
CA THR A 17 -10.43 23.60 11.56
C THR A 17 -9.81 22.69 10.50
N ILE A 18 -9.16 23.33 9.53
CA ILE A 18 -8.64 22.65 8.35
C ILE A 18 -7.20 22.17 8.68
N PRO A 19 -6.90 20.86 8.62
CA PRO A 19 -5.66 20.31 9.18
C PRO A 19 -4.42 20.71 8.36
N ASN A 20 -3.49 21.49 8.90
CA ASN A 20 -2.29 21.91 8.17
C ASN A 20 -1.37 20.71 7.83
N ILE A 21 -1.22 20.41 6.52
CA ILE A 21 -0.30 19.40 6.02
C ILE A 21 0.98 20.07 5.55
N SER A 22 2.12 19.67 6.13
CA SER A 22 3.42 20.24 5.77
C SER A 22 3.81 19.94 4.31
N HIS A 23 4.26 20.97 3.59
CA HIS A 23 4.65 20.86 2.18
C HIS A 23 5.80 19.87 1.92
N ASN A 24 6.65 19.60 2.92
CA ASN A 24 7.77 18.65 2.80
C ASN A 24 7.34 17.17 2.70
N LEU A 25 6.06 16.86 2.90
CA LEU A 25 5.51 15.51 2.75
C LEU A 25 5.23 15.14 1.29
N PHE A 26 5.28 16.12 0.38
CA PHE A 26 5.02 15.91 -1.03
C PHE A 26 6.32 15.98 -1.83
N ASP A 27 6.53 14.99 -2.70
CA ASP A 27 7.67 14.95 -3.63
C ASP A 27 7.48 15.89 -4.84
N TYR A 28 6.32 16.53 -4.94
CA TYR A 28 5.92 17.40 -6.04
C TYR A 28 5.09 18.58 -5.52
N THR A 29 5.05 19.65 -6.32
CA THR A 29 4.29 20.85 -6.01
C THR A 29 3.04 20.93 -6.88
N ILE A 30 1.87 20.96 -6.24
CA ILE A 30 0.59 21.21 -6.93
C ILE A 30 0.46 22.73 -7.12
N ASN A 31 0.06 23.15 -8.32
CA ASN A 31 -0.17 24.56 -8.61
C ASN A 31 -1.35 25.10 -7.78
N PRO A 32 -1.14 26.06 -6.87
CA PRO A 32 -2.21 26.61 -6.04
C PRO A 32 -3.26 27.39 -6.83
N LYS A 33 -3.01 27.70 -8.11
CA LYS A 33 -3.99 28.36 -8.99
C LYS A 33 -4.94 27.38 -9.68
N ALA A 34 -4.63 26.09 -9.69
CA ALA A 34 -5.44 25.06 -10.35
C ALA A 34 -6.57 24.51 -9.46
N PHE A 35 -6.63 24.92 -8.19
CA PHE A 35 -7.64 24.47 -7.23
C PHE A 35 -7.86 25.49 -6.12
N ILE A 36 -8.99 25.37 -5.41
CA ILE A 36 -9.28 26.16 -4.22
C ILE A 36 -8.66 25.46 -3.01
N ASN A 37 -7.57 26.01 -2.46
CA ASN A 37 -6.94 25.46 -1.28
C ASN A 37 -7.69 25.87 0.00
N ALA A 38 -8.32 24.91 0.65
CA ALA A 38 -9.06 25.13 1.90
C ALA A 38 -8.18 25.76 3.00
N HIS A 39 -6.89 25.43 3.06
CA HIS A 39 -5.96 25.99 4.06
C HIS A 39 -5.68 27.48 3.91
N ASN A 40 -6.09 28.12 2.81
CA ASN A 40 -5.96 29.56 2.62
C ASN A 40 -7.05 30.36 3.35
N PHE A 41 -8.04 29.71 3.95
CA PHE A 41 -9.20 30.32 4.61
C PHE A 41 -9.20 30.01 6.11
N SER A 42 -9.66 30.98 6.91
CA SER A 42 -9.67 30.83 8.36
C SER A 42 -10.89 30.03 8.84
N THR A 43 -11.97 30.06 8.07
CA THR A 43 -13.24 29.39 8.39
C THR A 43 -13.81 28.68 7.17
N LEU A 44 -14.70 27.71 7.41
CA LEU A 44 -15.39 27.00 6.34
C LEU A 44 -16.36 27.92 5.57
N ASP A 45 -16.93 28.93 6.23
CA ASP A 45 -17.82 29.90 5.59
C ASP A 45 -17.08 30.75 4.54
N GLU A 46 -15.87 31.22 4.86
CA GLU A 46 -14.99 31.93 3.92
C GLU A 46 -14.66 31.08 2.69
N LEU A 47 -14.37 29.79 2.89
CA LEU A 47 -14.14 28.84 1.80
C LEU A 47 -15.39 28.68 0.91
N VAL A 48 -16.57 28.54 1.54
CA VAL A 48 -17.84 28.39 0.81
C VAL A 48 -18.14 29.63 -0.01
N ASP A 49 -17.87 30.83 0.50
CA ASP A 49 -18.07 32.07 -0.24
C ASP A 49 -17.12 32.20 -1.43
N GLU A 50 -15.87 31.73 -1.32
CA GLU A 50 -14.96 31.68 -2.47
C GLU A 50 -15.43 30.69 -3.54
N VAL A 51 -15.93 29.52 -3.14
CA VAL A 51 -16.52 28.55 -4.08
C VAL A 51 -17.69 29.17 -4.84
N LYS A 52 -18.61 29.86 -4.14
CA LYS A 52 -19.73 30.57 -4.79
C LYS A 52 -19.24 31.65 -5.74
N ARG A 53 -18.18 32.40 -5.37
CA ARG A 53 -17.62 33.46 -6.22
C ARG A 53 -17.11 32.89 -7.54
N ILE A 54 -16.35 31.80 -7.49
CA ILE A 54 -15.80 31.14 -8.69
C ILE A 54 -16.90 30.51 -9.53
N ASP A 55 -17.89 29.86 -8.92
CA ASP A 55 -19.02 29.25 -9.64
C ASP A 55 -19.86 30.28 -10.41
N ASN A 56 -20.02 31.48 -9.86
CA ASN A 56 -20.74 32.57 -10.53
C ASN A 56 -19.89 33.36 -11.55
N ASP A 57 -18.56 33.22 -11.53
CA ASP A 57 -17.64 33.89 -12.47
C ASP A 57 -17.04 32.88 -13.46
N HIS A 58 -17.67 32.75 -14.63
CA HIS A 58 -17.22 31.84 -15.68
C HIS A 58 -15.77 32.05 -16.09
N LYS A 59 -15.27 33.30 -16.08
CA LYS A 59 -13.90 33.58 -16.48
C LYS A 59 -12.93 33.08 -15.42
N ALA A 60 -13.20 33.36 -14.14
CA ALA A 60 -12.37 32.87 -13.04
C ALA A 60 -12.33 31.33 -12.99
N TYR A 61 -13.47 30.68 -13.22
CA TYR A 61 -13.54 29.23 -13.32
C TYR A 61 -12.71 28.67 -14.49
N GLN A 62 -12.84 29.25 -15.69
CA GLN A 62 -12.07 28.83 -16.87
C GLN A 62 -10.57 29.06 -16.68
N ASP A 63 -10.17 30.21 -16.14
CA ASP A 63 -8.78 30.53 -15.86
C ASP A 63 -8.16 29.48 -14.91
N MET A 64 -8.88 29.12 -13.83
CA MET A 64 -8.44 28.07 -12.89
C MET A 64 -8.35 26.68 -13.55
N LEU A 65 -9.32 26.32 -14.41
CA LEU A 65 -9.36 25.02 -15.08
C LEU A 65 -8.22 24.83 -16.09
N HIS A 66 -7.75 25.92 -16.70
CA HIS A 66 -6.67 25.90 -17.70
C HIS A 66 -5.27 25.95 -17.09
N GLU A 67 -5.14 26.23 -15.80
CA GLU A 67 -3.87 26.18 -15.11
C GLU A 67 -3.33 24.73 -15.04
N PRO A 68 -2.01 24.53 -15.21
CA PRO A 68 -1.42 23.20 -15.07
C PRO A 68 -1.56 22.72 -13.62
N LEU A 69 -1.93 21.45 -13.43
CA LEU A 69 -2.12 20.88 -12.08
C LEU A 69 -0.80 20.79 -11.29
N PHE A 70 0.29 20.43 -11.95
CA PHE A 70 1.60 20.29 -11.33
C PHE A 70 2.56 21.39 -11.81
N LEU A 71 3.39 21.88 -10.91
CA LEU A 71 4.48 22.81 -11.23
C LEU A 71 5.74 22.04 -11.66
N ASP A 72 6.78 22.79 -12.07
CA ASP A 72 8.13 22.28 -12.35
C ASP A 72 8.21 21.18 -13.42
N ASN A 73 7.25 21.15 -14.36
CA ASN A 73 7.13 20.12 -15.40
C ASN A 73 7.10 18.68 -14.84
N PHE A 74 6.53 18.50 -13.64
CA PHE A 74 6.38 17.19 -13.03
C PHE A 74 5.49 16.27 -13.88
N ASP A 75 6.03 15.10 -14.22
CA ASP A 75 5.33 14.06 -14.98
C ASP A 75 4.90 12.95 -14.01
N PRO A 76 3.63 12.94 -13.56
CA PRO A 76 3.15 11.98 -12.57
C PRO A 76 3.23 10.54 -13.10
N CYS A 77 3.01 10.33 -14.40
CA CYS A 77 3.06 9.00 -14.99
C CYS A 77 4.45 8.41 -14.89
N LYS A 78 5.49 9.16 -15.31
CA LYS A 78 6.89 8.70 -15.20
C LYS A 78 7.34 8.57 -13.75
N TYR A 79 6.93 9.49 -12.87
CA TYR A 79 7.27 9.42 -11.46
C TYR A 79 6.74 8.14 -10.83
N TYR A 80 5.43 7.89 -10.94
CA TYR A 80 4.82 6.70 -10.33
C TYR A 80 5.21 5.40 -11.02
N GLU A 81 5.44 5.40 -12.33
CA GLU A 81 6.00 4.24 -13.05
C GLU A 81 7.32 3.80 -12.42
N LYS A 82 8.25 4.74 -12.20
CA LYS A 82 9.53 4.47 -11.54
C LYS A 82 9.35 3.97 -10.10
N GLN A 83 8.45 4.59 -9.33
CA GLN A 83 8.22 4.20 -7.94
C GLN A 83 7.62 2.78 -7.83
N ILE A 84 6.64 2.46 -8.69
CA ILE A 84 6.03 1.13 -8.75
C ILE A 84 7.07 0.10 -9.20
N PHE A 85 7.86 0.40 -10.22
CA PHE A 85 8.93 -0.48 -10.67
C PHE A 85 9.93 -0.76 -9.56
N ASN A 86 10.44 0.28 -8.89
CA ASN A 86 11.38 0.14 -7.78
C ASN A 86 10.79 -0.66 -6.62
N PHE A 87 9.51 -0.45 -6.29
CA PHE A 87 8.82 -1.23 -5.27
C PHE A 87 8.77 -2.71 -5.64
N LEU A 88 8.36 -3.05 -6.87
CA LEU A 88 8.29 -4.43 -7.34
C LEU A 88 9.67 -5.08 -7.44
N ASP A 89 10.64 -4.37 -8.00
CA ASP A 89 12.03 -4.81 -8.10
C ASP A 89 12.61 -5.10 -6.71
N SER A 90 12.34 -4.20 -5.74
CA SER A 90 12.77 -4.40 -4.35
C SER A 90 12.18 -5.64 -3.68
N ILE A 91 11.11 -6.24 -4.23
CA ILE A 91 10.50 -7.48 -3.72
C ILE A 91 11.03 -8.69 -4.50
N LEU A 92 11.05 -8.58 -5.84
CA LEU A 92 11.33 -9.70 -6.74
C LEU A 92 12.83 -9.99 -6.89
N SER A 93 13.68 -8.98 -6.75
CA SER A 93 15.13 -9.08 -6.88
C SER A 93 15.84 -9.41 -5.55
N GLN A 94 15.08 -9.62 -4.46
CA GLN A 94 15.64 -10.05 -3.18
C GLN A 94 16.16 -11.49 -3.25
N ASP A 95 17.32 -11.74 -2.63
CA ASP A 95 17.79 -13.11 -2.41
C ASP A 95 16.74 -13.89 -1.59
N PRO A 96 16.49 -15.19 -1.88
CA PRO A 96 15.49 -15.97 -1.15
C PRO A 96 15.65 -15.95 0.37
N ASN A 97 16.87 -15.81 0.89
CA ASN A 97 17.12 -15.73 2.32
C ASN A 97 16.68 -14.38 2.92
N GLU A 98 16.83 -13.29 2.16
CA GLU A 98 16.40 -11.93 2.53
C GLU A 98 14.91 -11.69 2.26
N ALA A 99 14.31 -12.48 1.36
CA ALA A 99 12.89 -12.42 1.02
C ALA A 99 11.96 -13.06 2.07
N PHE A 100 12.50 -13.61 3.17
CA PHE A 100 11.69 -14.22 4.23
C PHE A 100 10.91 -13.15 5.01
N ARG A 101 9.64 -12.95 4.65
CA ARG A 101 8.69 -12.06 5.36
C ARG A 101 7.97 -12.74 6.54
N ARG A 102 8.28 -14.02 6.82
CA ARG A 102 7.64 -14.78 7.91
C ARG A 102 8.43 -14.59 9.20
N GLY A 103 7.75 -14.27 10.30
CA GLY A 103 8.38 -14.21 11.61
C GLY A 103 8.91 -15.58 12.08
N ASN A 104 10.01 -15.57 12.84
CA ASN A 104 10.61 -16.78 13.41
C ASN A 104 9.90 -17.21 14.70
N SER A 105 8.60 -17.54 14.61
CA SER A 105 7.85 -17.99 15.78
C SER A 105 8.14 -19.47 16.09
N ALA A 106 8.14 -19.82 17.38
CA ALA A 106 8.35 -21.19 17.82
C ALA A 106 7.36 -22.19 17.18
N MET A 107 6.12 -21.76 16.93
CA MET A 107 5.10 -22.59 16.27
C MET A 107 5.46 -22.85 14.80
N LEU A 108 5.96 -21.84 14.08
CA LEU A 108 6.39 -21.98 12.69
C LEU A 108 7.63 -22.89 12.59
N TYR A 109 8.57 -22.75 13.53
CA TYR A 109 9.73 -23.64 13.63
C TYR A 109 9.31 -25.11 13.82
N LEU A 110 8.42 -25.39 14.77
CA LEU A 110 7.91 -26.74 15.03
C LEU A 110 7.17 -27.31 13.82
N TYR A 111 6.37 -26.50 13.13
CA TYR A 111 5.68 -26.91 11.90
C TYR A 111 6.67 -27.30 10.80
N ASN A 112 7.65 -26.44 10.53
CA ASN A 112 8.68 -26.67 9.51
C ASN A 112 9.54 -27.90 9.83
N TYR A 113 9.96 -28.06 11.09
CA TYR A 113 10.72 -29.23 11.55
C TYR A 113 9.93 -30.53 11.35
N ARG A 114 8.64 -30.53 11.70
CA ARG A 114 7.75 -31.69 11.49
C ARG A 114 7.57 -32.01 10.00
N ALA A 115 7.38 -31.00 9.16
CA ALA A 115 7.25 -31.16 7.71
C ALA A 115 8.53 -31.79 7.11
N GLN A 116 9.70 -31.26 7.43
CA GLN A 116 10.99 -31.80 6.96
C GLN A 116 11.22 -33.25 7.40
N LYS A 117 10.89 -33.59 8.66
CA LYS A 117 11.00 -34.96 9.18
C LYS A 117 10.08 -35.94 8.45
N ARG A 118 8.86 -35.51 8.09
CA ARG A 118 7.91 -36.31 7.29
C ARG A 118 8.42 -36.54 5.87
N ASP A 119 8.97 -35.53 5.21
CA ASP A 119 9.55 -35.68 3.88
C ASP A 119 10.76 -36.61 3.86
N ASN A 120 11.67 -36.48 4.84
CA ASN A 120 12.85 -37.34 4.95
C ASN A 120 12.48 -38.80 5.22
N SER A 121 11.49 -39.03 6.10
CA SER A 121 10.98 -40.39 6.34
C SER A 121 10.24 -40.96 5.13
N ALA A 122 9.49 -40.16 4.38
CA ALA A 122 8.88 -40.59 3.11
C ALA A 122 9.93 -40.94 2.04
N LYS A 123 10.98 -40.12 1.89
CA LYS A 123 12.12 -40.40 1.00
C LYS A 123 12.84 -41.70 1.39
N LEU A 124 13.08 -41.92 2.68
CA LEU A 124 13.69 -43.15 3.20
C LEU A 124 12.81 -44.38 2.93
N ARG A 125 11.50 -44.29 3.20
CA ARG A 125 10.55 -45.37 2.90
C ARG A 125 10.52 -45.73 1.43
N LYS A 126 10.50 -44.74 0.52
CA LYS A 126 10.62 -44.98 -0.93
C LYS A 126 11.94 -45.66 -1.28
N LYS A 127 13.06 -45.22 -0.70
CA LYS A 127 14.39 -45.83 -0.91
C LYS A 127 14.42 -47.30 -0.48
N ILE A 128 13.82 -47.63 0.67
CA ILE A 128 13.72 -49.01 1.18
C ILE A 128 12.77 -49.85 0.31
N ALA A 129 11.58 -49.35 -0.01
CA ALA A 129 10.60 -50.07 -0.83
C ALA A 129 11.13 -50.40 -2.23
N HIS A 130 11.93 -49.51 -2.83
CA HIS A 130 12.55 -49.73 -4.13
C HIS A 130 13.94 -50.38 -4.05
N PHE A 131 14.49 -50.63 -2.85
CA PHE A 131 15.80 -51.27 -2.65
C PHE A 131 15.92 -52.63 -3.36
N PRO A 132 15.00 -53.61 -3.17
CA PRO A 132 15.12 -54.91 -3.84
C PRO A 132 15.00 -54.78 -5.36
N ARG A 133 14.11 -53.92 -5.87
CA ARG A 133 13.96 -53.66 -7.31
C ARG A 133 15.24 -53.07 -7.92
N ASN A 134 15.88 -52.14 -7.22
CA ASN A 134 17.13 -51.52 -7.66
C ASN A 134 18.32 -52.48 -7.58
N MET A 135 18.37 -53.36 -6.57
CA MET A 135 19.38 -54.41 -6.44
C MET A 135 19.25 -55.45 -7.57
N LEU A 136 18.05 -55.96 -7.82
CA LEU A 136 17.79 -56.92 -8.91
C LEU A 136 18.11 -56.33 -10.29
N ARG A 137 17.80 -55.04 -10.51
CA ARG A 137 18.19 -54.33 -11.74
C ARG A 137 19.71 -54.31 -11.93
N LYS A 138 20.47 -53.97 -10.88
CA LYS A 138 21.95 -53.93 -10.93
C LYS A 138 22.57 -55.30 -11.19
N ILE A 139 22.05 -56.36 -10.54
CA ILE A 139 22.49 -57.74 -10.78
C ILE A 139 22.21 -58.15 -12.22
N LYS A 140 21.02 -57.85 -12.74
CA LYS A 140 20.65 -58.13 -14.13
C LYS A 140 21.53 -57.39 -15.15
N GLU A 141 21.95 -56.16 -14.84
CA GLU A 141 22.89 -55.40 -15.68
C GLU A 141 24.29 -56.06 -15.71
N HIS A 142 24.78 -56.60 -14.59
CA HIS A 142 26.08 -57.31 -14.52
C HIS A 142 26.04 -58.71 -15.15
N LEU A 143 24.88 -59.36 -15.20
CA LEU A 143 24.70 -60.65 -15.87
C LEU A 143 24.55 -60.52 -17.39
N LYS A 144 24.45 -59.28 -17.91
CA LYS A 144 24.26 -58.97 -19.33
C LYS A 144 25.53 -58.37 -19.98
N SER A 145 26.62 -58.21 -19.21
CA SER A 145 27.98 -57.92 -19.70
C SER A 145 28.80 -59.20 -19.75
#